data_AF-A0A5K1CZ34-F1
#
_entry.id   AF-A0A5K1CZ34-F1
#
_cell.length_a   1.000
_cell.length_b   1.000
_cell.length_c   1.000
_cell.angle_alpha   90.00
_cell.angle_beta   90.00
_cell.angle_gamma   90.00
#
_symmetry.space_group_name_H-M   'P 1'
#
loop_
_entity.id
_entity.type
_entity.pdbx_description
1 polymer ?
#
loop_
_entity_poly.entity_id
_entity_poly.type
_entity_poly.pdbx_seq_one_letter_code
_entity_poly.pdbx_strand_id
1 'polypeptide(L)'
;MDNNTLIMTVINKPFAENNSVFDLFLQSFKTGEGTQQLIKHLLVVTVDHTAFNRCRQLHPHCYNLITEGEDFSGEQFYSTPDYVKLMWRRLLFVADVLGRGYNILFTVSTY
;
A
#
# COMPACT_ATOMS: atom_id res chain seq x y z
N MET A 1 4.59 -4.83 18.84
CA MET A 1 4.34 -3.48 18.30
C MET A 1 3.20 -2.87 19.09
N ASP A 2 3.27 -1.57 19.36
CA ASP A 2 2.16 -0.85 19.96
C ASP A 2 0.92 -0.93 19.06
N ASN A 3 -0.26 -0.94 19.66
CA ASN A 3 -1.52 -1.05 18.92
C ASN A 3 -1.74 0.10 17.92
N ASN A 4 -1.05 1.23 18.10
CA ASN A 4 -1.17 2.39 17.23
C ASN A 4 -0.12 2.43 16.11
N THR A 5 0.67 1.36 15.90
CA THR A 5 1.63 1.33 14.78
C THR A 5 1.04 0.61 13.57
N LEU A 6 1.06 1.28 12.42
CA LEU A 6 0.66 0.75 11.12
C LEU A 6 1.91 0.51 10.25
N ILE A 7 1.99 -0.65 9.62
CA ILE A 7 2.89 -0.89 8.50
C ILE A 7 2.10 -0.54 7.24
N MET A 8 2.58 0.41 6.46
CA MET A 8 1.88 0.91 5.27
C MET A 8 2.66 0.55 4.02
N THR A 9 1.96 -0.04 3.05
CA THR A 9 2.47 -0.27 1.69
C THR A 9 1.51 0.34 0.68
N VAL A 10 2.04 0.82 -0.45
CA VAL A 10 1.22 1.39 -1.53
C VAL A 10 1.46 0.60 -2.81
N ILE A 11 0.41 0.01 -3.38
CA ILE A 11 0.48 -0.82 -4.58
C ILE A 11 -0.46 -0.32 -5.68
N ASN A 12 -0.07 -0.59 -6.93
CA ASN A 12 -0.92 -0.45 -8.12
C ASN A 12 -1.11 -1.83 -8.79
N LYS A 13 -1.82 -1.87 -9.92
CA LYS A 13 -2.13 -3.07 -10.68
C LYS A 13 -0.89 -3.95 -10.96
N PRO A 14 0.22 -3.44 -11.55
CA PRO A 14 1.44 -4.21 -11.75
C PRO A 14 1.96 -4.94 -10.50
N PHE A 15 1.92 -4.28 -9.33
CA PHE A 15 2.35 -4.88 -8.08
C PHE A 15 1.33 -5.84 -7.47
N ALA A 16 0.10 -5.90 -8.00
CA ALA A 16 -1.01 -6.70 -7.49
C ALA A 16 -1.43 -7.84 -8.45
N GLU A 17 -0.67 -8.11 -9.51
CA GLU A 17 -0.95 -9.25 -10.40
C GLU A 17 -0.78 -10.59 -9.68
N ASN A 18 -1.20 -11.69 -10.31
CA ASN A 18 -0.99 -13.02 -9.74
C ASN A 18 0.51 -13.36 -9.75
N ASN A 19 1.01 -13.92 -8.65
CA ASN A 19 2.43 -14.20 -8.41
C ASN A 19 3.30 -12.93 -8.46
N SER A 20 2.73 -11.79 -8.08
CA SER A 20 3.41 -10.49 -8.02
C SER A 20 4.22 -10.30 -6.75
N VAL A 21 4.92 -9.17 -6.68
CA VAL A 21 5.63 -8.71 -5.47
C VAL A 21 4.70 -8.65 -4.26
N PHE A 22 3.41 -8.32 -4.43
CA PHE A 22 2.48 -8.29 -3.31
C PHE A 22 2.21 -9.68 -2.71
N ASP A 23 2.14 -10.73 -3.53
CA ASP A 23 1.97 -12.11 -3.03
C ASP A 23 3.18 -12.54 -2.19
N LEU A 24 4.39 -12.25 -2.68
CA LEU A 24 5.64 -12.50 -1.95
C LEU A 24 5.74 -11.67 -0.66
N PHE A 25 5.31 -10.40 -0.73
CA PHE A 25 5.29 -9.51 0.42
C PHE A 25 4.39 -10.07 1.52
N LEU A 26 3.16 -10.49 1.20
CA LEU A 26 2.26 -11.13 2.17
C LEU A 26 2.80 -12.47 2.68
N GLN A 27 3.43 -13.27 1.83
CA GLN A 27 4.08 -14.52 2.23
C GLN A 27 5.22 -14.28 3.22
N SER A 28 5.99 -13.20 3.05
CA SER A 28 7.12 -12.87 3.93
C SER A 28 6.70 -12.64 5.39
N PHE A 29 5.48 -12.14 5.63
CA PHE A 29 4.92 -12.07 6.97
C PHE A 29 4.64 -13.46 7.54
N LYS A 30 4.19 -14.41 6.72
CA LYS A 30 3.83 -15.76 7.19
C LYS A 30 5.05 -16.63 7.46
N THR A 31 6.08 -16.52 6.62
CA THR A 31 7.25 -17.40 6.67
C THR A 31 8.47 -16.77 7.35
N GLY A 32 8.46 -15.47 7.61
CA GLY A 32 9.56 -14.79 8.28
C GLY A 32 9.62 -15.09 9.78
N GLU A 33 10.83 -15.05 10.34
CA GLU A 33 11.07 -15.28 11.76
C GLU A 33 10.48 -14.13 12.59
N GLY A 34 9.46 -14.44 13.39
CA GLY A 34 8.79 -13.46 14.26
C GLY A 34 7.89 -12.44 13.56
N THR A 35 7.65 -12.55 12.24
CA THR A 35 6.90 -11.57 11.45
C THR A 35 5.39 -11.85 11.34
N GLN A 36 4.95 -13.07 11.64
CA GLN A 36 3.55 -13.49 11.45
C GLN A 36 2.53 -12.57 12.14
N GLN A 37 2.84 -12.13 13.35
CA GLN A 37 1.97 -11.23 14.12
C GLN A 37 1.90 -9.81 13.55
N LEU A 38 2.84 -9.40 12.70
CA LEU A 38 2.91 -8.05 12.15
C LEU A 38 1.88 -7.83 11.04
N ILE A 39 1.36 -8.90 10.43
CA ILE A 39 0.38 -8.81 9.35
C ILE A 39 -0.92 -8.11 9.79
N LYS A 40 -1.29 -8.19 11.07
CA LYS A 40 -2.46 -7.47 11.63
C LYS A 40 -2.28 -5.96 11.68
N HIS A 41 -1.03 -5.48 11.59
CA HIS A 41 -0.69 -4.06 11.54
C HIS A 41 -0.51 -3.55 10.10
N LEU A 42 -0.60 -4.44 9.09
CA LEU A 42 -0.42 -4.07 7.69
C LEU A 42 -1.67 -3.36 7.15
N LEU A 43 -1.49 -2.15 6.63
CA LEU A 43 -2.45 -1.43 5.80
C LEU A 43 -1.91 -1.39 4.37
N VAL A 44 -2.70 -1.94 3.44
CA VAL A 44 -2.37 -1.91 2.01
C VAL A 44 -3.18 -0.79 1.37
N VAL A 45 -2.49 0.25 0.93
CA VAL A 45 -3.06 1.37 0.19
C VAL A 45 -3.00 1.06 -1.30
N THR A 46 -4.11 1.17 -1.99
CA THR A 46 -4.22 0.85 -3.42
C THR A 46 -4.60 2.08 -4.21
N VAL A 47 -4.01 2.26 -5.39
CA VAL A 47 -4.20 3.47 -6.21
C VAL A 47 -5.04 3.24 -7.46
N ASP A 48 -5.53 2.01 -7.64
CA ASP A 48 -6.45 1.62 -8.70
C ASP A 48 -7.39 0.49 -8.25
N HIS A 49 -8.48 0.29 -9.00
CA HIS A 49 -9.51 -0.70 -8.69
C HIS A 49 -9.02 -2.16 -8.79
N THR A 50 -8.07 -2.46 -9.68
CA THR A 50 -7.56 -3.83 -9.84
C THR A 50 -6.76 -4.23 -8.60
N ALA A 51 -5.86 -3.35 -8.15
CA ALA A 51 -5.10 -3.55 -6.93
C ALA A 51 -6.00 -3.62 -5.70
N PHE A 52 -7.02 -2.76 -5.60
CA PHE A 52 -7.97 -2.80 -4.49
C PHE A 52 -8.73 -4.13 -4.40
N ASN A 53 -9.24 -4.62 -5.53
CA ASN A 53 -9.95 -5.89 -5.59
C ASN A 53 -9.05 -7.07 -5.23
N ARG A 54 -7.81 -7.09 -5.75
CA ARG A 54 -6.81 -8.10 -5.37
C ARG A 54 -6.52 -8.07 -3.88
N CYS A 55 -6.26 -6.88 -3.33
CA CYS A 55 -5.95 -6.72 -1.91
C CYS A 55 -7.06 -7.33 -1.04
N ARG A 56 -8.33 -7.01 -1.31
CA ARG A 56 -9.47 -7.50 -0.52
C ARG A 56 -9.65 -9.01 -0.57
N GLN A 57 -9.13 -9.69 -1.60
CA GLN A 57 -9.15 -11.15 -1.67
C GLN A 57 -8.09 -11.79 -0.75
N LEU A 58 -6.99 -11.09 -0.50
CA LEU A 58 -5.82 -11.65 0.19
C LEU A 58 -5.62 -11.13 1.61
N HIS A 59 -6.12 -9.92 1.91
CA HIS A 59 -5.83 -9.19 3.13
C HIS A 59 -7.04 -8.36 3.59
N PRO A 60 -7.39 -8.35 4.89
CA PRO A 60 -8.56 -7.61 5.39
C PRO A 60 -8.41 -6.08 5.42
N HIS A 61 -7.19 -5.54 5.46
CA HIS A 61 -6.94 -4.11 5.67
C HIS A 61 -6.44 -3.44 4.39
N CYS A 62 -7.39 -3.12 3.52
CA CYS A 62 -7.16 -2.48 2.23
C CYS A 62 -7.81 -1.10 2.19
N TYR A 63 -7.09 -0.08 1.74
CA TYR A 63 -7.60 1.27 1.57
C TYR A 63 -7.49 1.70 0.10
N ASN A 64 -8.62 2.03 -0.52
CA ASN A 64 -8.63 2.58 -1.87
C ASN A 64 -8.35 4.07 -1.81
N LEU A 65 -7.16 4.50 -2.23
CA LEU A 65 -6.81 5.91 -2.34
C LEU A 65 -7.49 6.47 -3.60
N ILE A 66 -8.74 6.91 -3.44
CA ILE A 66 -9.58 7.40 -4.54
C ILE A 66 -8.86 8.55 -5.23
N THR A 67 -8.74 8.42 -6.55
CA THR A 67 -8.29 9.50 -7.40
C THR A 67 -9.40 9.89 -8.35
N GLU A 68 -10.19 10.91 -7.97
CA GLU A 68 -11.29 11.38 -8.82
C GLU A 68 -10.75 11.77 -10.20
N GLY A 69 -11.16 11.02 -11.22
CA GLY A 69 -10.83 11.28 -12.63
C GLY A 69 -9.42 10.87 -13.08
N GLU A 70 -8.62 10.18 -12.27
CA GLU A 70 -7.25 9.80 -12.63
C GLU A 70 -7.05 8.27 -12.61
N ASP A 71 -6.27 7.75 -13.57
CA ASP A 71 -5.93 6.32 -13.68
C ASP A 71 -4.45 6.10 -13.39
N PHE A 72 -4.15 5.59 -12.19
CA PHE A 72 -2.79 5.22 -11.78
C PHE A 72 -2.48 3.73 -11.95
N SER A 73 -3.30 3.00 -12.73
CA SER A 73 -3.13 1.56 -12.95
C SER A 73 -1.89 1.22 -13.79
N GLY A 74 -1.37 2.17 -14.57
CA GLY A 74 -0.15 2.03 -15.33
C GLY A 74 1.13 2.16 -14.49
N GLU A 75 2.25 1.81 -15.10
CA GLU A 75 3.57 2.12 -14.58
C GLU A 75 3.75 3.64 -14.49
N GLN A 76 4.21 4.12 -13.34
CA GLN A 76 4.33 5.56 -13.08
C GLN A 76 5.77 6.00 -13.29
N PHE A 77 6.05 6.54 -14.47
CA PHE A 77 7.38 7.07 -14.77
C PHE A 77 7.72 8.24 -13.87
N TYR A 78 8.92 8.19 -13.30
CA TYR A 78 9.44 9.21 -12.42
C TYR A 78 9.34 10.60 -13.05
N SER A 79 8.91 11.59 -12.25
CA SER A 79 8.76 13.00 -12.66
C SER A 79 7.68 13.30 -13.72
N THR A 80 6.79 12.36 -14.06
CA THR A 80 5.58 12.72 -14.80
C THR A 80 4.61 13.52 -13.91
N PRO A 81 3.75 14.38 -14.49
CA PRO A 81 2.73 15.09 -13.71
C PRO A 81 1.86 14.14 -12.88
N ASP A 82 1.53 12.98 -13.43
CA ASP A 82 0.72 11.95 -12.76
C ASP A 82 1.51 11.33 -11.58
N TYR A 83 2.79 11.01 -11.78
CA TYR A 83 3.67 10.58 -10.68
C TYR A 83 3.72 11.60 -9.54
N VAL A 84 3.91 12.88 -9.84
CA VAL A 84 3.98 13.95 -8.83
C VAL A 84 2.67 14.07 -8.06
N LYS A 85 1.53 14.05 -8.75
CA LYS A 85 0.21 14.06 -8.11
C LYS A 85 0.01 12.85 -7.21
N LEU A 86 0.37 11.65 -7.67
CA LEU A 86 0.29 10.43 -6.87
C LEU A 86 1.12 10.54 -5.59
N MET A 87 2.32 11.09 -5.69
CA MET A 87 3.19 11.33 -4.54
C MET A 87 2.58 12.33 -3.55
N TRP A 88 1.98 13.41 -4.04
CA TRP A 88 1.25 14.35 -3.17
C TRP A 88 0.06 13.68 -2.48
N ARG A 89 -0.74 12.88 -3.18
CA ARG A 89 -1.85 12.13 -2.59
C ARG A 89 -1.37 11.15 -1.51
N ARG A 90 -0.26 10.45 -1.76
CA ARG A 90 0.38 9.56 -0.76
C ARG A 90 0.82 10.34 0.48
N LEU A 91 1.46 11.50 0.30
CA LEU A 91 1.89 12.37 1.40
C LEU A 91 0.70 12.89 2.22
N LEU A 92 -0.37 13.34 1.56
CA LEU A 92 -1.60 13.80 2.24
C LEU A 92 -2.26 12.68 3.03
N PHE A 93 -2.28 11.45 2.49
CA PHE A 93 -2.82 10.29 3.20
C PHE A 93 -1.97 9.94 4.44
N VAL A 94 -0.64 9.95 4.31
CA VAL A 94 0.27 9.76 5.44
C VAL A 94 0.04 10.83 6.52
N ALA A 95 -0.15 12.08 6.13
CA ALA A 95 -0.45 13.17 7.07
C ALA A 95 -1.78 12.95 7.82
N ASP A 96 -2.84 12.49 7.15
CA ASP A 96 -4.12 12.15 7.80
C ASP A 96 -3.96 11.01 8.81
N VAL A 97 -3.23 9.94 8.45
CA VAL A 97 -2.97 8.81 9.35
C VAL A 97 -2.17 9.24 10.59
N LEU A 98 -1.13 10.07 10.41
CA LEU A 98 -0.38 10.66 11.53
C LEU A 98 -1.26 11.56 12.40
N GLY A 99 -2.11 12.38 11.78
CA GLY A 99 -3.05 13.27 12.48
C GLY A 99 -4.08 12.51 13.35
N ARG A 100 -4.33 11.24 13.05
CA ARG A 100 -5.17 10.33 13.86
C ARG A 100 -4.43 9.67 15.02
N GLY A 101 -3.14 9.93 15.19
CA GLY A 101 -2.33 9.42 16.30
C GLY A 101 -1.70 8.05 16.07
N TYR A 102 -1.63 7.59 14.82
CA TYR A 102 -0.91 6.37 14.47
C TYR A 102 0.59 6.64 14.24
N ASN A 103 1.43 5.68 14.61
CA ASN A 103 2.81 5.59 14.16
C ASN A 103 2.85 4.84 12.82
N ILE A 104 3.68 5.26 11.88
CA ILE A 104 3.73 4.63 10.55
C ILE A 104 5.12 4.07 10.26
N LEU A 105 5.18 2.83 9.79
CA LEU A 105 6.32 2.22 9.13
C LEU A 105 5.99 2.06 7.66
N PHE A 106 6.68 2.79 6.79
CA PHE A 106 6.40 2.78 5.36
C PHE A 106 7.33 1.82 4.62
N THR A 107 6.76 0.90 3.83
CA THR A 107 7.56 0.02 2.95
C THR A 107 7.72 0.69 1.59
N VAL A 108 8.97 0.84 1.15
CA VAL A 108 9.27 1.45 -0.14
C VAL A 108 9.31 0.38 -1.22
N SER A 109 8.51 0.56 -2.27
CA SER A 109 8.64 -0.17 -3.54
C SER A 109 9.48 0.70 -4.47
N THR A 110 10.79 0.49 -4.53
CA THR A 110 11.70 1.16 -5.48
C THR A 110 11.99 0.22 -6.64
N TYR A 111 11.24 0.30 -7.75
CA TYR A 111 11.69 -0.06 -9.11
C TYR A 111 10.82 0.69 -10.11
#